data_AF-A0A9K3DBR1-F1
#
_entry.id   AF-A0A9K3DBR1-F1
#
_cell.length_a   1.000
_cell.length_b   1.000
_cell.length_c   1.000
_cell.angle_alpha   90.00
_cell.angle_beta   90.00
_cell.angle_gamma   90.00
#
_symmetry.space_group_name_H-M   'P 1'
#
loop_
_entity.id
_entity.type
_entity.pdbx_description
1 polymer ?
#
loop_
_entity_poly.entity_id
_entity_poly.type
_entity_poly.pdbx_seq_one_letter_code
_entity_poly.pdbx_strand_id
1 'polypeptide(L)' 'DLPHHVSFGGITLSAAGRSVMSPRDKDYVESSGLCVIDCSWNKILRGEGAGAKLRTPFPRLLPFLIAGEAI' A
#
# COMPACT_ATOMS: atom_id res chain seq x y z
N ASP A 1 -6.00 3.92 -12.57
CA ASP A 1 -4.53 3.91 -12.46
C ASP A 1 -3.96 5.31 -12.32
N LEU A 2 -3.10 5.52 -11.33
CA LEU A 2 -2.33 6.75 -11.20
C LEU A 2 -1.22 6.77 -12.27
N PRO A 3 -0.93 7.92 -12.91
CA PRO A 3 0.18 8.04 -13.86
C PRO A 3 1.50 7.64 -13.21
N HIS A 4 2.37 6.92 -13.93
CA HIS A 4 3.66 6.41 -13.44
C HIS A 4 4.65 7.49 -12.93
N HIS A 5 4.32 8.77 -13.07
CA HIS A 5 5.13 9.92 -12.64
C HIS A 5 4.53 10.72 -11.48
N VAL A 6 3.34 10.37 -10.97
CA VAL A 6 2.65 11.12 -9.92
C VAL A 6 2.57 10.28 -8.65
N SER A 7 3.15 10.76 -7.55
CA SER A 7 3.04 10.12 -6.24
C SER A 7 1.68 10.40 -5.61
N PHE A 8 1.08 9.38 -5.00
CA PHE A 8 -0.12 9.55 -4.17
C PHE A 8 0.25 10.27 -2.87
N GLY A 9 -0.50 11.32 -2.52
CA GLY A 9 -0.24 12.15 -1.34
C GLY A 9 -0.77 11.59 -0.02
N GLY A 10 -1.69 10.61 -0.06
CA GLY A 10 -2.23 9.96 1.13
C GLY A 10 -1.43 8.73 1.57
N ILE A 11 -2.03 7.93 2.46
CA ILE A 11 -1.40 6.68 2.92
C ILE A 11 -1.41 5.65 1.81
N THR A 12 -0.31 4.92 1.66
CA THR A 12 -0.24 3.80 0.72
C THR A 12 0.03 2.50 1.48
N LEU A 13 -0.83 1.50 1.28
CA LEU A 13 -0.58 0.15 1.75
C LEU A 13 0.53 -0.48 0.91
N SER A 14 1.66 -0.77 1.56
CA SER A 14 2.85 -1.29 0.90
C SER A 14 3.59 -2.25 1.82
N ALA A 15 4.04 -3.39 1.28
CA ALA A 15 4.89 -4.35 1.96
C ALA A 15 6.27 -3.77 2.35
N ALA A 16 6.67 -2.64 1.76
CA ALA A 16 7.89 -1.92 2.12
C ALA A 16 7.70 -0.92 3.29
N GLY A 17 6.47 -0.79 3.83
CA GLY A 17 6.19 0.05 4.98
C GLY A 17 6.94 -0.43 6.25
N ARG A 18 7.21 0.50 7.16
CA ARG A 18 7.86 0.21 8.46
C ARG A 18 6.92 0.31 9.65
N SER A 19 5.75 0.91 9.45
CA SER A 19 4.73 1.11 10.48
C SER A 19 3.43 0.45 10.04
N VAL A 20 2.80 -0.26 10.97
CA VAL A 20 1.49 -0.88 10.75
C VAL A 20 0.41 0.18 10.79
N MET A 21 -0.55 0.11 9.86
CA MET A 21 -1.73 0.96 9.88
C MET A 21 -2.50 0.77 11.19
N SER A 22 -2.99 1.86 11.76
CA SER A 22 -3.71 1.84 13.03
C SER A 22 -4.88 2.84 13.04
N PRO A 23 -5.78 2.80 14.04
CA PRO A 23 -6.84 3.80 14.17
C PRO A 23 -6.32 5.25 14.25
N ARG A 24 -5.04 5.47 14.59
CA ARG A 24 -4.43 6.81 14.62
C ARG A 24 -4.27 7.44 13.23
N ASP A 25 -4.32 6.63 12.17
CA ASP A 25 -4.21 7.11 10.80
C ASP A 25 -5.57 7.64 10.27
N LYS A 26 -6.66 7.52 11.04
CA LYS A 26 -8.04 7.84 10.61
C LYS A 26 -8.17 9.24 10.01
N ASP A 27 -7.79 10.27 10.76
CA ASP A 27 -7.96 11.66 10.33
C ASP A 27 -7.20 11.93 9.02
N TYR A 28 -6.05 11.29 8.85
CA TYR A 28 -5.22 11.41 7.66
C TYR A 28 -5.81 10.66 6.46
N VAL A 29 -6.40 9.48 6.68
CA VAL A 29 -7.13 8.75 5.64
C VAL A 29 -8.36 9.55 5.19
N GLU A 30 -9.07 10.19 6.11
CA GLU A 30 -10.24 11.03 5.78
C GLU A 30 -9.83 12.28 4.97
N SER A 31 -8.68 12.90 5.29
CA SER A 31 -8.23 14.13 4.59
C SER A 31 -7.52 13.87 3.26
N SER A 32 -6.79 12.76 3.14
CA SER A 32 -5.81 12.54 2.07
C SER A 32 -6.00 11.21 1.33
N GLY A 33 -6.91 10.37 1.80
CA GLY A 33 -7.26 9.10 1.18
C GLY A 33 -6.28 7.97 1.47
N LEU A 34 -6.62 6.80 0.93
CA LEU A 34 -5.86 5.57 1.03
C LEU A 34 -5.65 4.96 -0.35
N CYS A 35 -4.43 4.50 -0.63
CA CYS A 35 -4.08 3.82 -1.87
C CYS A 35 -3.61 2.39 -1.58
N VAL A 36 -4.01 1.46 -2.45
CA VAL A 36 -3.55 0.07 -2.47
C VAL A 36 -2.78 -0.21 -3.75
N ILE A 37 -1.83 -1.14 -3.68
CA ILE A 37 -1.07 -1.60 -4.83
C ILE A 37 -1.71 -2.89 -5.33
N ASP A 38 -2.50 -2.78 -6.40
CA ASP A 38 -3.08 -3.94 -7.06
C ASP A 38 -2.02 -4.64 -7.93
N CYS A 39 -1.55 -5.79 -7.48
CA CYS A 39 -0.69 -6.67 -8.25
C CYS A 39 -0.81 -8.11 -7.77
N SER A 40 -0.55 -9.07 -8.66
CA SER A 40 -0.56 -10.48 -8.28
C SER A 40 0.59 -10.81 -7.32
N TRP A 41 0.35 -11.75 -6.40
CA TRP A 41 1.37 -12.24 -5.47
C TRP A 41 2.65 -12.69 -6.17
N ASN A 42 2.53 -13.33 -7.33
CA ASN A 42 3.69 -13.74 -8.15
C ASN A 42 4.59 -12.56 -8.56
N LYS A 43 3.99 -11.41 -8.92
CA LYS A 43 4.77 -10.21 -9.29
C LYS A 43 5.47 -9.63 -8.07
N ILE A 44 4.78 -9.53 -6.94
CA ILE A 44 5.36 -9.06 -5.67
C ILE A 44 6.57 -9.92 -5.27
N LEU A 45 6.43 -11.25 -5.28
CA LEU A 45 7.49 -12.19 -4.89
C LEU A 45 8.70 -12.12 -5.82
N ARG A 46 8.48 -11.81 -7.10
CA ARG A 46 9.55 -11.62 -8.10
C ARG A 46 10.17 -10.22 -8.03
N GLY A 47 9.68 -9.33 -7.17
CA GLY A 47 10.09 -7.93 -7.14
C GLY A 47 9.67 -7.15 -8.39
N GLU A 48 8.67 -7.65 -9.11
CA GLU A 48 8.13 -7.09 -10.34
C GLU A 48 6.88 -6.25 -10.04
N GLY A 49 6.68 -5.16 -10.78
CA GLY A 49 5.48 -4.32 -10.67
C GLY A 49 5.64 -3.07 -9.79
N ALA A 50 4.53 -2.36 -9.60
CA ALA A 50 4.51 -1.06 -8.92
C ALA A 50 4.94 -1.16 -7.44
N GLY A 51 4.64 -2.27 -6.77
CA GLY A 51 4.97 -2.48 -5.35
C GLY A 51 6.44 -2.29 -4.99
N ALA A 52 7.34 -2.73 -5.87
CA ALA A 52 8.78 -2.62 -5.64
C ALA A 52 9.37 -1.24 -6.00
N LYS A 53 8.67 -0.46 -6.83
CA LYS A 53 9.18 0.80 -7.41
C LYS A 53 8.45 2.05 -6.94
N LEU A 54 7.29 1.90 -6.30
CA LEU A 54 6.44 3.01 -5.89
C LEU A 54 7.10 3.77 -4.73
N ARG A 55 7.53 5.00 -5.00
CA ARG A 55 7.90 5.96 -3.97
C ARG A 55 6.62 6.61 -3.43
N THR A 56 6.29 6.32 -2.18
CA THR A 56 5.14 6.88 -1.47
C THR A 56 5.63 7.61 -0.22
N PRO A 57 5.10 8.80 0.08
CA PRO A 57 5.50 9.59 1.25
C PRO A 57 5.04 8.97 2.58
N PHE A 58 3.94 8.21 2.57
CA PHE A 58 3.32 7.65 3.79
C PHE A 58 3.01 6.16 3.66
N PRO A 59 4.02 5.28 3.54
CA PRO A 59 3.79 3.84 3.47
C PRO A 59 3.32 3.28 4.83
N ARG A 60 2.34 2.38 4.79
CA ARG A 60 1.88 1.58 5.93
C ARG A 60 1.80 0.11 5.57
N LEU A 61 2.15 -0.75 6.53
CA LEU A 61 1.87 -2.18 6.48
C LEU A 61 0.41 -2.41 6.87
N LEU A 62 -0.22 -3.42 6.28
CA LEU A 62 -1.42 -4.00 6.86
C LEU A 62 -1.05 -4.68 8.20
N PRO A 63 -1.95 -4.64 9.20
CA PRO A 63 -1.85 -5.52 10.35
C PRO A 63 -1.76 -6.98 9.91
N PHE A 64 -1.27 -7.84 10.79
CA PHE A 64 -1.33 -9.28 10.53
C PHE A 64 -2.78 -9.71 10.36
N LEU A 65 -3.12 -10.19 9.17
CA LEU A 65 -4.43 -10.65 8.77
C LEU A 65 -4.28 -11.98 8.06
N ILE A 66 -5.29 -12.84 8.21
CA ILE A 66 -5.40 -14.09 7.45
C ILE A 66 -6.36 -13.84 6.30
N ALA A 67 -5.95 -14.22 5.08
CA ALA A 67 -6.82 -14.16 3.93
C ALA A 67 -8.00 -15.12 4.12
N GLY A 68 -9.22 -14.62 3.94
CA GLY A 68 -10.46 -15.40 4.09
C GLY A 68 -10.96 -16.03 2.77
N GLU A 69 -10.31 -15.70 1.65
CA GLU A 69 -10.63 -16.22 0.33
C GLU A 69 -9.78 -17.46 0.00
N ALA A 70 -10.38 -18.43 -0.69
CA ALA A 70 -9.64 -19.58 -1.20
C ALA A 70 -8.76 -19.11 -2.36
N ILE A 71 -7.45 -19.31 -2.24
CA ILE A 71 -6.43 -18.92 -3.20
C ILE A 71 -6.59 -19.68 -4.51
#